data_AF-A0A530QWW3-F1
#
_entry.id   AF-A0A530QWW3-F1
#
_cell.length_a   1.000
_cell.length_b   1.000
_cell.length_c   1.000
_cell.angle_alpha   90.00
_cell.angle_beta   90.00
_cell.angle_gamma   90.00
#
_symmetry.space_group_name_H-M   'P 1'
#
loop_
_entity.id
_entity.type
_entity.pdbx_description
1 polymer ?
#
loop_
_entity_poly.entity_id
_entity_poly.type
_entity_poly.pdbx_seq_one_letter_code
_entity_poly.pdbx_strand_id
1 'polypeptide(L)'
;MAAKDVKFSRDARERMLRGVNILADAVKVTLGPKGRNVVIDKSFGAPRITKDGVTVAKEIELEDKFENMGAQMVREVASKTNDIAGDGTTTATVLAQSIVQEGHKAVAAGMNPMDLKRGIDLAVSDVVATLIKNAKKIKTSEEVAQVGTIAGNGDASVGSMIAEAMQKVGNEGVITVEEAKTAETELEVVEGMQFDRGYLSPYFV
;
A
#
# COMPACT_ATOMS: atom_id res chain seq x y z
N MET A 1 -35.41 0.14 10.26
CA MET A 1 -33.97 -0.20 10.27
C MET A 1 -33.83 -1.66 9.90
N ALA A 2 -32.86 -2.03 9.07
CA ALA A 2 -32.59 -3.44 8.78
C ALA A 2 -32.08 -4.15 10.04
N ALA A 3 -32.48 -5.43 10.22
CA ALA A 3 -31.99 -6.28 11.30
C ALA A 3 -30.45 -6.40 11.25
N LYS A 4 -29.81 -6.55 12.41
CA LYS A 4 -28.36 -6.62 12.56
C LYS A 4 -27.97 -8.00 13.09
N ASP A 5 -26.97 -8.61 12.46
CA ASP A 5 -26.31 -9.81 12.98
C ASP A 5 -25.14 -9.39 13.87
N VAL A 6 -25.00 -10.01 15.03
CA VAL A 6 -24.02 -9.64 16.06
C VAL A 6 -23.28 -10.89 16.52
N LYS A 7 -21.96 -10.85 16.41
CA LYS A 7 -21.05 -11.92 16.84
C LYS A 7 -20.13 -11.42 17.94
N PHE A 8 -19.73 -12.33 18.82
CA PHE A 8 -18.94 -12.00 20.00
C PHE A 8 -17.63 -12.81 20.08
N SER A 9 -16.69 -12.25 20.83
CA SER A 9 -15.50 -12.95 21.34
C SER A 9 -14.68 -13.65 20.26
N ARG A 10 -14.65 -14.99 20.27
CA ARG A 10 -13.76 -15.79 19.42
C ARG A 10 -14.31 -15.95 18.01
N ASP A 11 -15.61 -16.24 17.85
CA ASP A 11 -16.25 -16.41 16.52
C ASP A 11 -16.08 -15.15 15.65
N ALA A 12 -16.29 -13.97 16.25
CA ALA A 12 -16.08 -12.70 15.54
C ALA A 12 -14.62 -12.52 15.10
N ARG A 13 -13.66 -12.77 15.99
CA ARG A 13 -12.23 -12.58 15.70
C ARG A 13 -11.70 -13.59 14.68
N GLU A 14 -12.13 -14.84 14.73
CA GLU A 14 -11.71 -15.87 13.76
C GLU A 14 -12.20 -15.55 12.36
N ARG A 15 -13.45 -15.07 12.22
CA ARG A 15 -13.99 -14.62 10.93
C ARG A 15 -13.22 -13.42 10.39
N MET A 16 -13.01 -12.38 11.20
CA MET A 16 -12.21 -11.23 10.76
C MET A 16 -10.79 -11.64 10.36
N LEU A 17 -10.16 -12.55 11.10
CA LEU A 17 -8.83 -13.06 10.78
C LEU A 17 -8.81 -13.81 9.44
N ARG A 18 -9.85 -14.59 9.11
CA ARG A 18 -9.98 -15.23 7.79
C ARG A 18 -10.00 -14.19 6.67
N GLY A 19 -10.79 -13.13 6.82
CA GLY A 19 -10.82 -12.04 5.84
C GLY A 19 -9.49 -11.32 5.68
N VAL A 20 -8.80 -11.03 6.79
CA VAL A 20 -7.44 -10.47 6.78
C VAL A 20 -6.48 -11.38 6.00
N ASN A 21 -6.53 -12.69 6.25
CA ASN A 21 -5.66 -13.64 5.57
C ASN A 21 -5.96 -13.75 4.08
N ILE A 22 -7.23 -13.78 3.66
CA ILE A 22 -7.59 -13.83 2.24
C ILE A 22 -7.00 -12.62 1.50
N LEU A 23 -7.19 -11.42 2.05
CA LEU A 23 -6.66 -10.20 1.45
C LEU A 23 -5.12 -10.20 1.43
N ALA A 24 -4.49 -10.49 2.56
CA ALA A 24 -3.04 -10.46 2.67
C ALA A 24 -2.36 -11.54 1.82
N ASP A 25 -2.95 -12.73 1.71
CA ASP A 25 -2.42 -13.83 0.91
C ASP A 25 -2.48 -13.53 -0.59
N ALA A 26 -3.52 -12.82 -1.04
CA ALA A 26 -3.63 -12.35 -2.42
C ALA A 26 -2.65 -11.20 -2.72
N VAL A 27 -2.40 -10.32 -1.76
CA VAL A 27 -1.51 -9.15 -1.96
C VAL A 27 -0.04 -9.54 -1.83
N LYS A 28 0.33 -10.40 -0.86
CA LYS A 28 1.75 -10.70 -0.55
C LYS A 28 2.50 -11.39 -1.68
N VAL A 29 1.82 -12.06 -2.61
CA VAL A 29 2.48 -12.70 -3.76
C VAL A 29 3.12 -11.69 -4.72
N THR A 30 2.72 -10.42 -4.65
CA THR A 30 3.30 -9.35 -5.48
C THR A 30 4.55 -8.71 -4.86
N LEU A 31 4.93 -9.10 -3.64
CA LEU A 31 6.02 -8.45 -2.91
C LEU A 31 7.40 -8.69 -3.56
N GLY A 32 8.11 -7.60 -3.78
CA GLY A 32 9.53 -7.59 -4.16
C GLY A 32 9.82 -7.90 -5.64
N PRO A 33 11.11 -7.97 -6.02
CA PRO A 33 11.51 -8.09 -7.44
C PRO A 33 11.12 -9.43 -8.07
N LYS A 34 10.88 -10.46 -7.24
CA LYS A 34 10.37 -11.77 -7.67
C LYS A 34 8.86 -11.91 -7.43
N GLY A 35 8.16 -10.80 -7.22
CA GLY A 35 6.71 -10.74 -7.11
C GLY A 35 6.05 -11.33 -8.35
N ARG A 36 5.01 -12.13 -8.11
CA ARG A 36 4.21 -12.78 -9.14
C ARG A 36 3.05 -11.90 -9.54
N ASN A 37 2.55 -12.13 -10.75
CA ASN A 37 1.37 -11.45 -11.26
C ASN A 37 0.11 -11.98 -10.57
N VAL A 38 -0.83 -11.08 -10.30
CA VAL A 38 -2.21 -11.40 -9.93
C VAL A 38 -3.09 -11.06 -11.13
N VAL A 39 -3.98 -11.98 -11.47
CA VAL A 39 -4.95 -11.82 -12.55
C VAL A 39 -6.28 -11.46 -11.92
N ILE A 40 -6.86 -10.34 -12.38
CA ILE A 40 -8.10 -9.77 -11.87
C ILE A 40 -9.10 -9.78 -13.01
N ASP A 41 -10.26 -10.35 -12.76
CA ASP A 41 -11.34 -10.38 -13.74
C ASP A 41 -11.90 -8.96 -13.98
N LYS A 42 -12.35 -8.71 -15.21
CA LYS A 42 -13.03 -7.47 -15.57
C LYS A 42 -14.38 -7.85 -16.15
N SER A 43 -15.44 -7.14 -15.76
CA SER A 43 -16.79 -7.40 -16.25
C SER A 43 -16.91 -7.31 -17.78
N PHE A 44 -16.00 -6.58 -18.44
CA PHE A 44 -15.89 -6.51 -19.89
C PHE A 44 -14.43 -6.46 -20.34
N GLY A 45 -14.13 -7.14 -21.44
CA GLY A 45 -12.80 -7.14 -22.08
C GLY A 45 -11.84 -8.19 -21.51
N ALA A 46 -10.54 -7.93 -21.65
CA ALA A 46 -9.48 -8.81 -21.16
C ALA A 46 -9.23 -8.62 -19.66
N PRO A 47 -8.80 -9.67 -18.93
CA PRO A 47 -8.49 -9.56 -17.51
C PRO A 47 -7.31 -8.61 -17.27
N ARG A 48 -7.29 -7.97 -16.11
CA ARG A 48 -6.16 -7.12 -15.68
C ARG A 48 -5.08 -7.99 -15.04
N ILE A 49 -3.86 -7.89 -15.54
CA ILE A 49 -2.69 -8.53 -14.95
C ILE A 49 -1.90 -7.44 -14.24
N THR A 50 -1.63 -7.61 -12.95
CA THR A 50 -0.92 -6.60 -12.15
C THR A 50 0.05 -7.20 -11.13
N LYS A 51 1.08 -6.43 -10.78
CA LYS A 51 1.93 -6.64 -9.60
C LYS A 51 1.72 -5.56 -8.53
N ASP A 52 0.82 -4.63 -8.76
CA ASP A 52 0.51 -3.58 -7.79
C ASP A 52 -0.39 -4.14 -6.68
N GLY A 53 0.13 -4.16 -5.44
CA GLY A 53 -0.59 -4.62 -4.27
C GLY A 53 -1.80 -3.75 -3.92
N VAL A 54 -1.80 -2.45 -4.24
CA VAL A 54 -2.94 -1.55 -4.00
C VAL A 54 -4.10 -1.92 -4.90
N THR A 55 -3.82 -2.09 -6.19
CA THR A 55 -4.81 -2.56 -7.16
C THR A 55 -5.39 -3.91 -6.71
N VAL A 56 -4.57 -4.86 -6.29
CA VAL A 56 -5.07 -6.16 -5.81
C VAL A 56 -5.96 -5.99 -4.57
N ALA A 57 -5.53 -5.20 -3.58
CA ALA A 57 -6.29 -4.99 -2.35
C ALA A 57 -7.64 -4.30 -2.59
N LYS A 58 -7.74 -3.40 -3.60
CA LYS A 58 -8.97 -2.69 -3.94
C LYS A 58 -10.07 -3.60 -4.48
N GLU A 59 -9.69 -4.65 -5.21
CA GLU A 59 -10.60 -5.58 -5.88
C GLU A 59 -11.09 -6.71 -4.96
N ILE A 60 -10.60 -6.77 -3.71
CA ILE A 60 -10.98 -7.81 -2.75
C ILE A 60 -12.20 -7.34 -1.96
N GLU A 61 -13.33 -7.99 -2.24
CA GLU A 61 -14.57 -7.90 -1.47
C GLU A 61 -15.08 -9.32 -1.20
N LEU A 62 -15.43 -9.59 0.06
CA LEU A 62 -15.82 -10.94 0.51
C LEU A 62 -17.32 -11.01 0.77
N GLU A 63 -17.92 -12.16 0.44
CA GLU A 63 -19.36 -12.40 0.63
C GLU A 63 -19.78 -12.41 2.11
N ASP A 64 -18.98 -13.06 2.97
CA ASP A 64 -19.23 -13.04 4.41
C ASP A 64 -18.90 -11.66 4.98
N LYS A 65 -19.89 -11.02 5.60
CA LYS A 65 -19.77 -9.65 6.09
C LYS A 65 -18.68 -9.50 7.17
N PHE A 66 -18.46 -10.50 8.01
CA PHE A 66 -17.43 -10.44 9.06
C PHE A 66 -16.03 -10.64 8.51
N GLU A 67 -15.89 -11.54 7.53
CA GLU A 67 -14.63 -11.68 6.79
C GLU A 67 -14.34 -10.39 6.01
N ASN A 68 -15.34 -9.85 5.30
CA ASN A 68 -15.19 -8.60 4.56
C ASN A 68 -14.78 -7.44 5.49
N MET A 69 -15.38 -7.29 6.67
CA MET A 69 -14.95 -6.28 7.64
C MET A 69 -13.45 -6.40 7.99
N GLY A 70 -12.95 -7.63 8.17
CA GLY A 70 -11.52 -7.88 8.38
C GLY A 70 -10.65 -7.43 7.19
N ALA A 71 -11.05 -7.81 5.98
CA ALA A 71 -10.38 -7.42 4.74
C ALA A 71 -10.37 -5.89 4.56
N GLN A 72 -11.53 -5.24 4.71
CA GLN A 72 -11.66 -3.79 4.55
C GLN A 72 -10.79 -2.99 5.52
N MET A 73 -10.61 -3.46 6.76
CA MET A 73 -9.70 -2.82 7.72
C MET A 73 -8.25 -2.84 7.25
N VAL A 74 -7.78 -3.95 6.67
CA VAL A 74 -6.40 -4.06 6.17
C VAL A 74 -6.23 -3.34 4.85
N ARG A 75 -7.27 -3.33 4.00
CA ARG A 75 -7.32 -2.50 2.79
C ARG A 75 -7.13 -1.02 3.12
N GLU A 76 -7.78 -0.54 4.18
CA GLU A 76 -7.63 0.84 4.65
C GLU A 76 -6.21 1.15 5.10
N VAL A 77 -5.55 0.21 5.78
CA VAL A 77 -4.13 0.33 6.17
C VAL A 77 -3.23 0.46 4.93
N ALA A 78 -3.45 -0.38 3.92
CA ALA A 78 -2.73 -0.31 2.66
C ALA A 78 -2.99 1.02 1.93
N SER A 79 -4.24 1.47 1.83
CA SER A 79 -4.61 2.72 1.17
C SER A 79 -3.95 3.93 1.84
N LYS A 80 -4.04 4.05 3.17
CA LYS A 80 -3.40 5.17 3.88
C LYS A 80 -1.89 5.20 3.73
N THR A 81 -1.26 4.04 3.63
CA THR A 81 0.18 3.95 3.35
C THR A 81 0.48 4.49 1.95
N ASN A 82 -0.32 4.12 0.95
CA ASN A 82 -0.20 4.67 -0.40
C ASN A 82 -0.39 6.18 -0.44
N ASP A 83 -1.41 6.70 0.26
CA ASP A 83 -1.78 8.10 0.19
C ASP A 83 -0.70 9.02 0.79
N ILE A 84 0.03 8.53 1.79
CA ILE A 84 1.08 9.31 2.47
C ILE A 84 2.46 9.07 1.83
N ALA A 85 2.78 7.82 1.49
CA ALA A 85 4.14 7.42 1.11
C ALA A 85 4.30 7.06 -0.38
N GLY A 86 3.21 6.79 -1.11
CA GLY A 86 3.22 6.39 -2.52
C GLY A 86 3.71 4.97 -2.81
N ASP A 87 4.27 4.26 -1.82
CA ASP A 87 4.74 2.87 -1.89
C ASP A 87 4.63 2.19 -0.51
N GLY A 88 4.90 0.89 -0.42
CA GLY A 88 4.96 0.14 0.83
C GLY A 88 3.63 -0.51 1.23
N THR A 89 2.64 -0.49 0.36
CA THR A 89 1.29 -1.01 0.61
C THR A 89 1.27 -2.51 0.85
N THR A 90 1.99 -3.27 0.03
CA THR A 90 2.18 -4.71 0.21
C THR A 90 2.91 -5.00 1.52
N THR A 91 3.95 -4.23 1.84
CA THR A 91 4.70 -4.37 3.11
C THR A 91 3.80 -4.11 4.32
N ALA A 92 3.02 -3.03 4.30
CA ALA A 92 2.07 -2.70 5.35
C ALA A 92 1.03 -3.81 5.56
N THR A 93 0.55 -4.40 4.46
CA THR A 93 -0.42 -5.51 4.47
C THR A 93 0.16 -6.77 5.12
N VAL A 94 1.39 -7.15 4.76
CA VAL A 94 2.08 -8.32 5.33
C VAL A 94 2.41 -8.13 6.81
N LEU A 95 2.83 -6.93 7.20
CA LEU A 95 3.07 -6.59 8.60
C LEU A 95 1.76 -6.63 9.40
N ALA A 96 0.67 -6.06 8.87
CA ALA A 96 -0.64 -6.10 9.50
C ALA A 96 -1.13 -7.53 9.70
N GLN A 97 -1.03 -8.40 8.69
CA GLN A 97 -1.36 -9.81 8.80
C GLN A 97 -0.60 -10.47 9.94
N SER A 98 0.73 -10.28 9.99
CA SER A 98 1.60 -10.91 10.98
C SER A 98 1.25 -10.47 12.41
N ILE A 99 1.07 -9.17 12.63
CA ILE A 99 0.73 -8.61 13.94
C ILE A 99 -0.65 -9.10 14.41
N VAL A 100 -1.64 -9.07 13.52
CA VAL A 100 -3.01 -9.51 13.86
C VAL A 100 -3.05 -11.02 14.15
N GLN A 101 -2.33 -11.83 13.39
CA GLN A 101 -2.29 -13.28 13.58
C GLN A 101 -1.64 -13.66 14.91
N GLU A 102 -0.47 -13.10 15.24
CA GLU A 102 0.20 -13.39 16.51
C GLU A 102 -0.55 -12.78 17.71
N GLY A 103 -1.10 -11.57 17.56
CA GLY A 103 -1.97 -10.97 18.56
C GLY A 103 -3.22 -11.82 18.83
N HIS A 104 -3.84 -12.39 17.80
CA HIS A 104 -4.98 -13.29 17.95
C HIS A 104 -4.63 -14.54 18.75
N LYS A 105 -3.47 -15.16 18.48
CA LYS A 105 -2.96 -16.32 19.24
C LYS A 105 -2.71 -15.98 20.71
N ALA A 106 -2.08 -14.84 20.98
CA ALA A 106 -1.80 -14.38 22.34
C ALA A 106 -3.08 -14.13 23.14
N VAL A 107 -4.09 -13.49 22.54
CA VAL A 107 -5.39 -13.30 23.20
C VAL A 107 -6.12 -14.64 23.39
N ALA A 108 -6.02 -15.57 22.44
CA ALA A 108 -6.58 -16.91 22.60
C ALA A 108 -5.91 -17.69 23.77
N ALA A 109 -4.65 -17.41 24.08
CA ALA A 109 -3.93 -17.92 25.25
C ALA A 109 -4.30 -17.22 26.57
N GLY A 110 -5.21 -16.25 26.56
CA GLY A 110 -5.71 -15.55 27.75
C GLY A 110 -4.96 -14.28 28.11
N MET A 111 -4.04 -13.79 27.26
CA MET A 111 -3.38 -12.51 27.48
C MET A 111 -4.35 -11.33 27.28
N ASN A 112 -4.14 -10.26 28.05
CA ASN A 112 -4.96 -9.05 27.96
C ASN A 112 -4.71 -8.32 26.63
N PRO A 113 -5.74 -8.15 25.77
CA PRO A 113 -5.60 -7.44 24.48
C PRO A 113 -5.10 -6.01 24.62
N MET A 114 -5.46 -5.31 25.70
CA MET A 114 -5.06 -3.92 25.92
C MET A 114 -3.57 -3.80 26.22
N ASP A 115 -3.03 -4.74 26.99
CA ASP A 115 -1.59 -4.78 27.30
C ASP A 115 -0.78 -5.20 26.08
N LEU A 116 -1.28 -6.16 25.29
CA LEU A 116 -0.69 -6.54 24.00
C LEU A 116 -0.60 -5.35 23.05
N LYS A 117 -1.70 -4.61 22.89
CA LYS A 117 -1.71 -3.39 22.08
C LYS A 117 -0.68 -2.38 22.58
N ARG A 118 -0.65 -2.11 23.89
CA ARG A 118 0.32 -1.16 24.46
C ARG A 118 1.76 -1.59 24.22
N GLY A 119 2.06 -2.88 24.37
CA GLY A 119 3.39 -3.43 24.08
C GLY A 119 3.79 -3.26 22.61
N ILE A 120 2.85 -3.50 21.69
CA ILE A 120 3.07 -3.28 20.25
C ILE A 120 3.32 -1.79 19.96
N ASP A 121 2.50 -0.89 20.51
CA ASP A 121 2.65 0.56 20.29
C ASP A 121 4.03 1.07 20.76
N LEU A 122 4.51 0.59 21.91
CA LEU A 122 5.85 0.92 22.43
C LEU A 122 6.95 0.41 21.49
N ALA A 123 6.87 -0.86 21.08
CA ALA A 123 7.85 -1.45 20.17
C ALA A 123 7.89 -0.73 18.82
N VAL A 124 6.73 -0.38 18.24
CA VAL A 124 6.65 0.38 16.99
C VAL A 124 7.31 1.75 17.16
N SER A 125 7.06 2.44 18.27
CA SER A 125 7.66 3.77 18.53
C SER A 125 9.19 3.71 18.56
N ASP A 126 9.76 2.70 19.24
CA ASP A 126 11.21 2.50 19.31
C ASP A 126 11.83 2.11 17.96
N VAL A 127 11.14 1.24 17.20
CA VAL A 127 11.56 0.85 15.86
C VAL A 127 11.56 2.05 14.92
N VAL A 128 10.50 2.87 14.92
CA VAL A 128 10.41 4.09 14.10
C VAL A 128 11.54 5.07 14.46
N ALA A 129 11.79 5.30 15.75
CA ALA A 129 12.88 6.17 16.19
C ALA A 129 14.25 5.65 15.71
N THR A 130 14.44 4.33 15.71
CA THR A 130 15.68 3.69 15.23
C THR A 130 15.82 3.79 13.70
N LEU A 131 14.73 3.61 12.96
CA LEU A 131 14.72 3.76 11.50
C LEU A 131 15.09 5.18 11.07
N ILE A 132 14.55 6.20 11.75
CA ILE A 132 14.89 7.61 11.47
C ILE A 132 16.37 7.88 11.74
N LYS A 133 16.93 7.32 12.82
CA LYS A 133 18.36 7.47 13.14
C LYS A 133 19.28 6.82 12.10
N ASN A 134 18.84 5.71 11.51
CA ASN A 134 19.59 4.99 10.48
C ASN A 134 19.33 5.51 9.06
N ALA A 135 18.37 6.42 8.88
CA ALA A 135 18.02 6.95 7.57
C ALA A 135 19.17 7.79 6.99
N LYS A 136 19.65 7.39 5.81
CA LYS A 136 20.61 8.18 5.04
C LYS A 136 19.85 9.19 4.17
N LYS A 137 20.14 10.48 4.35
CA LYS A 137 19.62 11.52 3.46
C LYS A 137 20.20 11.34 2.05
N ILE A 138 19.33 11.33 1.05
CA ILE A 138 19.68 11.33 -0.37
C ILE A 138 20.28 12.69 -0.72
N LYS A 139 21.44 12.70 -1.37
CA LYS A 139 22.16 13.93 -1.74
C LYS A 139 22.52 14.00 -3.21
N THR A 140 22.62 12.87 -3.89
CA THR A 140 23.09 12.82 -5.27
C THR A 140 22.01 12.32 -6.22
N SER A 141 22.12 12.72 -7.50
CA SER A 141 21.17 12.30 -8.54
C SER A 141 21.23 10.78 -8.77
N GLU A 142 22.40 10.17 -8.58
CA GLU A 142 22.57 8.71 -8.67
C GLU A 142 21.79 7.97 -7.58
N GLU A 143 21.75 8.51 -6.36
CA GLU A 143 20.94 7.96 -5.26
C GLU A 143 19.44 8.08 -5.56
N VAL A 144 18.99 9.18 -6.17
CA VAL A 144 17.61 9.35 -6.65
C VAL A 144 17.27 8.31 -7.71
N ALA A 145 18.14 8.16 -8.72
CA ALA A 145 17.95 7.18 -9.79
C ALA A 145 17.87 5.76 -9.23
N GLN A 146 18.73 5.42 -8.26
CA GLN A 146 18.72 4.11 -7.62
C GLN A 146 17.38 3.82 -6.92
N VAL A 147 16.84 4.79 -6.17
CA VAL A 147 15.54 4.63 -5.51
C VAL A 147 14.42 4.49 -6.54
N GLY A 148 14.42 5.33 -7.58
CA GLY A 148 13.45 5.25 -8.66
C GLY A 148 13.49 3.91 -9.40
N THR A 149 14.68 3.36 -9.65
CA THR A 149 14.85 2.04 -10.26
C THR A 149 14.29 0.92 -9.39
N ILE A 150 14.53 0.96 -8.07
CA ILE A 150 14.00 -0.06 -7.16
C ILE A 150 12.47 0.01 -7.10
N ALA A 151 11.91 1.23 -7.00
CA ALA A 151 10.46 1.45 -7.01
C ALA A 151 9.82 1.03 -8.35
N GLY A 152 10.52 1.25 -9.46
CA GLY A 152 10.15 0.81 -10.81
C GLY A 152 10.37 -0.68 -11.08
N ASN A 153 10.40 -1.54 -10.05
CA ASN A 153 10.64 -2.99 -10.18
C ASN A 153 11.95 -3.38 -10.89
N GLY A 154 12.99 -2.56 -10.74
CA GLY A 154 14.32 -2.79 -11.31
C GLY A 154 14.54 -2.14 -12.69
N ASP A 155 13.62 -1.29 -13.14
CA ASP A 155 13.77 -0.57 -14.41
C ASP A 155 14.73 0.62 -14.27
N ALA A 156 15.92 0.49 -14.87
CA ALA A 156 16.94 1.54 -14.86
C ALA A 156 16.54 2.78 -15.68
N SER A 157 15.69 2.62 -16.71
CA SER A 157 15.24 3.72 -17.55
C SER A 157 14.31 4.65 -16.78
N VAL A 158 13.36 4.08 -16.02
CA VAL A 158 12.44 4.82 -15.15
C VAL A 158 13.21 5.62 -14.09
N GLY A 159 14.16 4.97 -13.40
CA GLY A 159 14.97 5.66 -12.39
C GLY A 159 15.79 6.82 -12.97
N SER A 160 16.39 6.63 -14.15
CA SER A 160 17.16 7.67 -14.82
C SER A 160 16.30 8.86 -15.24
N MET A 161 15.10 8.62 -15.79
CA MET A 161 14.17 9.67 -16.17
C MET A 161 13.67 10.48 -14.97
N ILE A 162 13.37 9.82 -13.84
CA ILE A 162 12.96 10.50 -12.60
C ILE A 162 14.08 11.40 -12.09
N ALA A 163 15.33 10.90 -12.09
CA ALA A 163 16.47 11.68 -11.64
C ALA A 163 16.72 12.91 -12.52
N GLU A 164 16.59 12.76 -13.86
CA GLU A 164 16.70 13.89 -14.78
C GLU A 164 15.56 14.92 -14.57
N ALA A 165 14.32 14.44 -14.38
CA ALA A 165 13.18 15.30 -14.09
C ALA A 165 13.40 16.12 -12.81
N MET A 166 13.75 15.45 -11.71
CA MET A 166 14.02 16.09 -10.41
C MET A 166 15.19 17.09 -10.50
N GLN A 167 16.19 16.84 -11.35
CA GLN A 167 17.29 17.78 -11.55
C GLN A 167 16.84 19.06 -12.29
N LYS A 168 15.88 18.96 -13.22
CA LYS A 168 15.35 20.12 -13.96
C LYS A 168 14.39 20.96 -13.13
N VAL A 169 13.47 20.35 -12.37
CA VAL A 169 12.44 21.07 -11.59
C VAL A 169 12.82 21.30 -10.12
N GLY A 170 13.89 20.67 -9.65
CA GLY A 170 14.30 20.65 -8.24
C GLY A 170 13.63 19.53 -7.44
N ASN A 171 14.21 19.18 -6.28
CA ASN A 171 13.74 18.05 -5.46
C ASN A 171 12.31 18.21 -4.89
N GLU A 172 11.81 19.45 -4.82
CA GLU A 172 10.45 19.78 -4.37
C GLU A 172 9.58 20.29 -5.53
N GLY A 173 10.02 20.09 -6.77
CA GLY A 173 9.29 20.48 -7.97
C GLY A 173 8.12 19.54 -8.29
N VAL A 174 7.19 20.02 -9.12
CA VAL A 174 6.03 19.23 -9.58
C VAL A 174 6.42 18.37 -10.77
N ILE A 175 6.13 17.07 -10.70
CA ILE A 175 6.34 16.10 -11.78
C ILE A 175 5.00 15.43 -12.07
N THR A 176 4.60 15.42 -13.34
CA THR A 176 3.41 14.72 -13.84
C THR A 176 3.81 13.63 -14.82
N VAL A 177 2.98 12.59 -14.93
CA VAL A 177 3.18 11.48 -15.86
C VAL A 177 1.93 11.38 -16.74
N GLU A 178 2.12 11.41 -18.05
CA GLU A 178 1.05 11.33 -19.05
C GLU A 178 1.33 10.18 -20.04
N GLU A 179 0.27 9.60 -20.60
CA GLU A 179 0.41 8.57 -21.63
C GLU A 179 0.76 9.20 -22.98
N ALA A 180 1.89 8.77 -23.55
CA ALA A 180 2.28 9.14 -24.91
C ALA A 180 1.57 8.26 -25.95
N LYS A 181 1.33 8.82 -27.15
CA LYS A 181 0.85 8.05 -28.32
C LYS A 181 1.98 7.31 -29.05
N THR A 182 3.23 7.62 -28.72
CA THR A 182 4.43 7.06 -29.30
C THR A 182 4.97 5.92 -28.42
N ALA A 183 5.89 5.13 -28.97
CA ALA A 183 6.59 4.09 -28.20
C ALA A 183 7.75 4.63 -27.37
N GLU A 184 8.11 5.91 -27.56
CA GLU A 184 9.22 6.56 -26.88
C GLU A 184 8.72 7.26 -25.62
N THR A 185 9.51 7.20 -24.55
CA THR A 185 9.25 7.95 -23.32
C THR A 185 10.08 9.23 -23.36
N GLU A 186 9.42 10.37 -23.21
CA GLU A 186 10.03 11.69 -23.31
C GLU A 186 9.90 12.45 -21.98
N LEU A 187 10.82 13.37 -21.74
CA LEU A 187 10.80 14.27 -20.60
C LEU A 187 10.70 15.72 -21.10
N GLU A 188 9.55 16.33 -20.91
CA GLU A 188 9.29 17.74 -21.24
C GLU A 188 9.16 18.59 -19.98
N VAL A 189 9.73 19.79 -20.01
CA VAL A 189 9.55 20.79 -18.94
C VAL A 189 8.63 21.88 -19.45
N VAL A 190 7.48 22.03 -18.81
CA VAL A 190 6.46 23.03 -19.14
C VAL A 190 6.29 24.01 -17.99
N GLU A 191 5.86 25.23 -18.31
CA GLU A 191 5.49 26.22 -17.29
C GLU A 191 4.06 25.93 -16.81
N GLY A 192 3.91 25.66 -15.51
CA GLY A 192 2.63 25.34 -14.88
C GLY A 192 2.66 25.62 -13.38
N MET A 193 1.52 25.39 -12.71
CA MET A 193 1.43 25.52 -11.25
C MET A 193 0.44 24.53 -10.63
N GLN A 194 0.72 24.12 -9.39
CA GLN A 194 -0.13 23.26 -8.57
C GLN A 194 -0.61 24.03 -7.33
N PHE A 195 -1.85 23.79 -6.92
CA PHE A 195 -2.44 24.36 -5.70
C PHE A 195 -2.97 23.26 -4.79
N ASP A 196 -2.92 23.47 -3.48
CA ASP A 196 -3.46 22.55 -2.47
C ASP A 196 -5.00 22.68 -2.33
N ARG A 197 -5.73 22.51 -3.44
CA ARG A 197 -7.19 22.45 -3.44
C ARG A 197 -7.68 21.31 -4.32
N GLY A 198 -8.43 20.39 -3.71
CA GLY A 198 -9.13 19.33 -4.43
C GLY A 198 -10.52 19.74 -4.90
N TYR A 199 -11.19 18.81 -5.58
CA TYR A 199 -12.57 18.97 -6.03
C TYR A 199 -13.55 18.91 -4.86
N LEU A 200 -14.66 19.67 -4.94
CA LEU A 200 -15.69 19.71 -3.88
C LEU A 200 -16.53 18.43 -3.81
N SER A 201 -16.56 17.66 -4.90
CA SER A 201 -17.41 16.49 -5.06
C SER A 201 -16.60 15.34 -5.66
N PRO A 202 -16.70 14.10 -5.12
CA PRO A 202 -16.09 12.93 -5.72
C PRO A 202 -16.60 12.62 -7.14
N TYR A 203 -17.78 13.12 -7.52
CA TYR A 203 -18.35 12.92 -8.85
C TYR A 203 -17.68 13.73 -9.96
N PHE A 204 -16.72 14.61 -9.63
CA PHE A 204 -15.91 15.31 -10.63
C PHE A 204 -14.68 14.51 -11.10
N VAL A 205 -14.44 13.33 -10.51
CA VAL A 205 -13.35 12.40 -10.85
C VAL A 205 -13.85 11.35 -11.83
#